data_AF-A0A0B1S0R5-F1
#
_entry.id   AF-A0A0B1S0R5-F1
#
_cell.length_a   1.000
_cell.length_b   1.000
_cell.length_c   1.000
_cell.angle_alpha   90.00
_cell.angle_beta   90.00
_cell.angle_gamma   90.00
#
_symmetry.space_group_name_H-M   'P 1'
#
loop_
_entity.id
_entity.type
_entity.pdbx_description
1 polymer ?
#
loop_
_entity_poly.entity_id
_entity_poly.type
_entity_poly.pdbx_seq_one_letter_code
_entity_poly.pdbx_strand_id
1 'polypeptide(L)'
;LFCSFRAAHNELEKTRRANLRGCLETLKTLVPPLGDASRNTTLALLTRARDHIKQLEECNAVLLQERDRLQDQKSLLQNELERLKESTSSQSTSRPSSTNSRLSRDSPIFLEYSPSSKPAQSPQPIIIDPMAEGLLPALPICYPRPSLYPYLDLTPSHPCASFDMPSFLPIHLRV
;
A
#
# COMPACT_ATOMS: atom_id res chain seq x y z
N LEU A 1 -13.80 -57.05 -42.02
CA LEU A 1 -14.63 -56.03 -41.33
C LEU A 1 -14.26 -55.86 -39.84
N PHE A 2 -14.03 -56.92 -39.05
CA PHE A 2 -13.67 -56.82 -37.61
C PHE A 2 -12.36 -56.06 -37.28
N CYS A 3 -11.35 -56.07 -38.17
CA CYS A 3 -10.11 -55.31 -37.95
C CYS A 3 -10.31 -53.78 -37.98
N SER A 4 -11.34 -53.28 -38.68
CA SER A 4 -11.61 -51.83 -38.77
C SER A 4 -12.09 -51.25 -37.44
N PHE A 5 -12.94 -51.98 -36.71
CA PHE A 5 -13.45 -51.54 -35.41
C PHE A 5 -12.36 -51.52 -34.33
N ARG A 6 -11.49 -52.53 -34.29
CA ARG A 6 -10.34 -52.55 -33.36
C ARG A 6 -9.36 -51.41 -33.64
N ALA A 7 -9.11 -51.10 -34.90
CA ALA A 7 -8.25 -49.98 -35.28
C ALA A 7 -8.85 -48.62 -34.86
N ALA A 8 -10.13 -48.38 -35.18
CA ALA A 8 -10.84 -47.16 -34.78
C ALA A 8 -10.87 -46.99 -33.25
N HIS A 9 -11.16 -48.06 -32.50
CA HIS A 9 -11.13 -48.05 -31.04
C HIS A 9 -9.73 -47.68 -30.49
N ASN A 10 -8.67 -48.25 -31.06
CA ASN A 10 -7.30 -47.95 -30.63
C ASN A 10 -6.90 -46.49 -30.89
N GLU A 11 -7.29 -45.92 -32.03
CA GLU A 11 -7.04 -44.50 -32.32
C GLU A 11 -7.81 -43.58 -31.36
N LEU A 12 -9.07 -43.91 -31.05
CA LEU A 12 -9.83 -43.16 -30.04
C LEU A 12 -9.17 -43.22 -28.65
N GLU A 13 -8.71 -44.40 -28.22
CA GLU A 13 -8.04 -44.57 -26.93
C GLU A 13 -6.68 -43.86 -26.88
N LYS A 14 -5.93 -43.84 -28.00
CA LYS A 14 -4.69 -43.04 -28.10
C LYS A 14 -4.97 -41.56 -27.90
N THR A 15 -5.96 -41.02 -28.60
CA THR A 15 -6.38 -39.61 -28.45
C THR A 15 -6.84 -39.32 -27.03
N ARG A 16 -7.67 -40.19 -26.44
CA ARG A 16 -8.10 -40.06 -25.04
C ARG A 16 -6.93 -40.01 -24.06
N ARG A 17 -5.93 -40.89 -24.23
CA ARG A 17 -4.72 -40.91 -23.39
C ARG A 17 -3.85 -39.67 -23.58
N ALA A 18 -3.74 -39.15 -24.80
CA ALA A 18 -3.01 -37.90 -25.06
C ALA A 18 -3.67 -36.72 -24.33
N ASN A 19 -5.00 -36.61 -24.42
CA ASN A 19 -5.76 -35.57 -23.72
C ASN A 19 -5.59 -35.67 -22.20
N LEU A 20 -5.70 -36.89 -21.64
CA LEU A 20 -5.51 -37.11 -20.21
C LEU A 20 -4.12 -36.68 -19.73
N ARG A 21 -3.06 -36.99 -20.49
CA ARG A 21 -1.70 -36.54 -20.18
C ARG A 21 -1.62 -35.02 -20.19
N GLY A 22 -2.20 -34.36 -21.20
CA GLY A 22 -2.29 -32.90 -21.26
C GLY A 22 -2.93 -32.31 -20.00
N CYS A 23 -4.08 -32.83 -19.56
CA CYS A 23 -4.73 -32.39 -18.34
C CYS A 23 -3.86 -32.58 -17.09
N LEU A 24 -3.14 -33.71 -16.98
CA LEU A 24 -2.25 -33.97 -15.85
C LEU A 24 -1.02 -33.04 -15.85
N GLU A 25 -0.46 -32.70 -17.01
CA GLU A 25 0.63 -31.73 -17.09
C GLU A 25 0.17 -30.33 -16.67
N THR A 26 -0.99 -29.86 -17.13
CA THR A 26 -1.58 -28.60 -16.66
C THR A 26 -1.84 -28.63 -15.15
N LEU A 27 -2.30 -29.78 -14.61
CA LEU A 27 -2.52 -29.90 -13.17
C LEU A 27 -1.21 -29.74 -12.38
N LYS A 28 -0.09 -30.30 -12.88
CA LYS A 28 1.22 -30.15 -12.22
C LYS A 28 1.67 -28.70 -12.12
N THR A 29 1.31 -27.83 -13.07
CA THR A 29 1.71 -26.41 -13.03
C THR A 29 0.90 -25.59 -12.02
N LEU A 30 -0.27 -26.08 -11.61
CA LEU A 30 -1.17 -25.41 -10.66
C LEU A 30 -0.95 -25.87 -9.21
N VAL A 31 -0.40 -27.07 -9.03
CA VAL A 31 -0.16 -27.66 -7.70
C VAL A 31 1.25 -27.30 -7.23
N PRO A 32 1.43 -26.94 -5.94
CA PRO A 32 2.76 -26.64 -5.40
C PRO A 32 3.76 -27.77 -5.69
N PRO A 33 4.94 -27.45 -6.24
CA PRO A 33 5.94 -28.44 -6.59
C PRO A 33 6.47 -29.12 -5.32
N LEU A 34 6.57 -30.45 -5.36
CA LEU A 34 7.22 -31.21 -4.30
C LEU A 34 8.72 -31.31 -4.63
N GLY A 35 9.58 -30.99 -3.67
CA GLY A 35 11.04 -30.93 -3.87
C GLY A 35 11.69 -32.22 -4.39
N ASP A 36 11.01 -33.37 -4.29
CA ASP A 36 11.49 -34.64 -4.82
C ASP A 36 10.65 -35.10 -6.03
N ALA A 37 11.27 -35.07 -7.21
CA ALA A 37 10.73 -35.59 -8.47
C ALA A 37 10.39 -37.10 -8.45
N SER A 38 10.68 -37.80 -7.35
CA SER A 38 10.45 -39.24 -7.13
C SER A 38 8.96 -39.61 -6.91
N ARG A 39 8.11 -38.67 -6.47
CA ARG A 39 6.67 -38.93 -6.18
C ARG A 39 5.72 -38.52 -7.30
N ASN A 40 6.17 -38.55 -8.55
CA ASN A 40 5.38 -38.17 -9.73
C ASN A 40 4.39 -39.26 -10.18
N THR A 41 3.63 -39.83 -9.25
CA THR A 41 2.51 -40.71 -9.56
C THR A 41 1.22 -39.89 -9.74
N THR A 42 0.31 -40.35 -10.61
CA THR A 42 -1.00 -39.68 -10.82
C THR A 42 -1.78 -39.54 -9.52
N LEU A 43 -1.78 -40.57 -8.67
CA LEU A 43 -2.47 -40.54 -7.37
C LEU A 43 -1.90 -39.45 -6.46
N ALA A 44 -0.57 -39.35 -6.35
CA ALA A 44 0.06 -38.35 -5.49
C ALA A 44 -0.24 -36.92 -5.98
N LEU A 45 -0.30 -36.69 -7.29
CA LEU A 45 -0.70 -35.40 -7.86
C LEU A 45 -2.15 -35.05 -7.49
N LEU A 46 -3.09 -35.99 -7.66
CA LEU A 46 -4.50 -35.77 -7.34
C LEU A 46 -4.72 -35.51 -5.84
N THR A 47 -4.03 -36.25 -4.98
CA THR A 47 -4.05 -36.04 -3.52
C THR A 47 -3.57 -34.63 -3.17
N ARG A 48 -2.41 -34.21 -3.70
CA ARG A 48 -1.89 -32.86 -3.46
C ARG A 48 -2.79 -31.77 -4.01
N ALA A 49 -3.39 -31.96 -5.19
CA ALA A 49 -4.31 -31.00 -5.78
C ALA A 49 -5.53 -30.76 -4.86
N ARG A 50 -6.12 -31.84 -4.36
CA ARG A 50 -7.23 -31.77 -3.41
C ARG A 50 -6.82 -31.06 -2.13
N ASP A 51 -5.67 -31.41 -1.57
CA ASP A 51 -5.20 -30.82 -0.31
C ASP A 51 -4.84 -29.33 -0.49
N HIS A 52 -4.28 -28.95 -1.65
CA HIS A 52 -4.01 -27.55 -2.00
C HIS A 52 -5.29 -26.72 -2.11
N ILE A 53 -6.38 -27.27 -2.68
CA ILE A 53 -7.68 -26.58 -2.71
C ILE A 53 -8.15 -26.27 -1.29
N LYS A 54 -8.11 -27.26 -0.39
CA LYS A 54 -8.51 -27.07 1.01
C LYS A 54 -7.67 -26.01 1.72
N GLN A 55 -6.36 -26.03 1.53
CA GLN A 55 -5.46 -25.02 2.08
C GLN A 55 -5.79 -23.62 1.57
N LEU A 56 -6.07 -23.48 0.26
CA LEU A 56 -6.47 -22.20 -0.31
C LEU A 56 -7.80 -21.71 0.28
N GLU A 57 -8.78 -22.60 0.47
CA GLU A 57 -10.07 -22.27 1.08
C GLU A 57 -9.90 -21.77 2.53
N GLU A 58 -9.10 -22.47 3.34
CA GLU A 58 -8.79 -22.09 4.72
C GLU A 58 -8.05 -20.75 4.79
N CYS A 59 -7.00 -20.58 3.99
CA CYS A 59 -6.26 -19.31 3.91
C CYS A 59 -7.16 -18.16 3.46
N ASN A 60 -8.02 -18.37 2.46
CA ASN A 60 -8.94 -17.34 1.99
C ASN A 60 -9.95 -16.94 3.07
N ALA A 61 -10.49 -17.91 3.83
CA ALA A 61 -11.38 -17.61 4.97
C ALA A 61 -10.71 -16.71 6.01
N VAL A 62 -9.45 -17.00 6.37
CA VAL A 62 -8.66 -16.17 7.31
C VAL A 62 -8.41 -14.77 6.73
N LEU A 63 -8.03 -14.66 5.46
CA LEU A 63 -7.79 -13.37 4.80
C LEU A 63 -9.06 -12.51 4.72
N LEU A 64 -10.22 -13.13 4.46
CA LEU A 64 -11.49 -12.43 4.45
C LEU A 64 -11.84 -11.87 5.83
N GLN A 65 -11.65 -12.66 6.89
CA GLN A 65 -11.86 -12.22 8.27
C GLN A 65 -10.95 -11.05 8.63
N GLU A 66 -9.67 -11.11 8.26
CA GLU A 66 -8.72 -10.03 8.52
C GLU A 66 -9.09 -8.76 7.75
N ARG A 67 -9.53 -8.89 6.50
CA ARG A 67 -10.04 -7.79 5.70
C ARG A 67 -11.27 -7.13 6.33
N ASP A 68 -12.22 -7.92 6.83
CA ASP A 68 -13.38 -7.41 7.57
C ASP A 68 -12.96 -6.65 8.83
N ARG A 69 -12.06 -7.23 9.64
CA ARG A 69 -11.52 -6.58 10.85
C ARG A 69 -10.88 -5.22 10.54
N LEU A 70 -10.08 -5.14 9.48
CA LEU A 70 -9.42 -3.91 9.05
C LEU A 70 -10.43 -2.88 8.52
N GLN A 71 -11.47 -3.34 7.82
CA GLN A 71 -12.53 -2.48 7.31
C GLN A 71 -13.34 -1.85 8.45
N ASP A 72 -13.64 -2.63 9.50
CA ASP A 72 -14.30 -2.12 10.71
C ASP A 72 -13.44 -1.09 11.43
N GLN A 73 -12.14 -1.37 11.61
CA GLN A 73 -11.20 -0.42 12.22
C GLN A 73 -11.11 0.89 11.42
N LYS A 74 -11.05 0.81 10.09
CA LYS A 74 -11.06 1.98 9.23
C LYS A 74 -12.34 2.80 9.41
N SER A 75 -13.50 2.15 9.44
CA SER A 75 -14.79 2.81 9.65
C SER A 75 -14.85 3.53 11.00
N LEU A 76 -14.42 2.87 12.08
CA LEU A 76 -14.36 3.47 13.41
C LEU A 76 -13.49 4.72 13.45
N LEU A 77 -12.28 4.65 12.87
CA LEU A 77 -11.37 5.79 12.80
C LEU A 77 -11.93 6.93 11.94
N GLN A 78 -12.62 6.62 10.85
CA GLN A 78 -13.27 7.62 10.00
C GLN A 78 -14.37 8.37 10.76
N ASN A 79 -15.21 7.66 11.52
CA ASN A 79 -16.25 8.26 12.36
C ASN A 79 -15.64 9.14 13.47
N GLU A 80 -14.53 8.72 14.08
CA GLU A 80 -13.83 9.52 15.08
C GLU A 80 -13.26 10.81 14.49
N LEU A 81 -12.66 10.73 13.30
CA LEU A 81 -12.18 11.91 12.58
C LEU A 81 -13.32 12.87 12.22
N GLU A 82 -14.47 12.36 11.78
CA GLU A 82 -15.64 13.18 11.47
C GLU A 82 -16.14 13.92 12.72
N ARG A 83 -16.31 13.21 13.84
CA ARG A 83 -16.71 13.81 15.12
C ARG A 83 -15.74 14.91 15.60
N LEU A 84 -14.44 14.69 15.45
CA LEU A 84 -13.41 15.68 15.79
C LEU A 84 -13.50 16.91 14.88
N LYS A 85 -13.70 16.71 13.57
CA LYS A 85 -13.89 17.81 12.60
C LYS A 85 -15.11 18.66 12.93
N GLU A 86 -16.26 18.03 13.22
CA GLU A 86 -17.49 18.72 13.61
C GLU A 86 -17.32 19.56 14.89
N SER A 87 -16.61 19.01 15.88
CA SER A 87 -16.29 19.70 17.13
C SER A 87 -15.42 20.95 16.89
N THR A 88 -14.41 20.83 16.03
CA THR A 88 -13.54 21.98 15.68
C THR A 88 -14.24 23.04 14.82
N SER A 89 -15.15 22.64 13.93
CA SER A 89 -15.94 23.59 13.13
C SER A 89 -16.92 24.39 14.00
N SER A 90 -17.50 23.76 15.02
CA SER A 90 -18.46 24.38 15.95
C SER A 90 -17.82 25.39 16.92
N GLN A 91 -16.50 25.33 17.11
CA GLN A 91 -15.75 26.23 17.99
C GLN A 91 -15.20 27.47 17.27
N SER A 92 -15.34 27.54 15.94
CA SER A 92 -14.82 28.64 15.11
C SER A 92 -15.80 29.81 14.92
N THR A 93 -17.03 29.72 15.44
CA THR A 93 -18.06 30.78 15.33
C THR A 93 -18.39 31.52 16.63
N SER A 94 -17.83 31.15 17.78
CA SER A 94 -17.95 31.94 19.00
C SER A 94 -16.64 32.68 19.29
N ARG A 95 -16.51 33.91 18.75
CA ARG A 95 -15.64 34.92 19.35
C ARG A 95 -16.13 35.18 20.78
N PRO A 96 -15.38 34.87 21.85
CA PRO A 96 -15.73 35.39 23.16
C PRO A 96 -15.34 36.86 23.20
N SER A 97 -16.32 37.74 23.06
CA SER A 97 -16.20 39.14 23.44
C SER A 97 -16.24 39.24 24.97
N SER A 98 -15.09 39.39 25.64
CA SER A 98 -15.00 40.10 26.94
C SER A 98 -13.55 40.34 27.40
N THR A 99 -13.18 41.63 27.37
CA THR A 99 -12.46 42.39 28.43
C THR A 99 -11.72 41.63 29.54
N ASN A 100 -10.39 41.70 29.48
CA ASN A 100 -9.41 42.03 30.56
C ASN A 100 -8.03 41.67 29.98
N SER A 101 -6.97 42.47 30.05
CA SER A 101 -6.50 43.32 31.13
C SER A 101 -5.48 44.32 30.57
N ARG A 102 -5.55 45.59 31.01
CA ARG A 102 -4.50 46.59 30.80
C ARG A 102 -3.21 46.07 31.45
N LEU A 103 -2.24 45.64 30.65
CA LEU A 103 -0.90 45.36 31.13
C LEU A 103 -0.18 46.68 31.37
N SER A 104 0.37 46.81 32.57
CA SER A 104 1.13 47.95 33.07
C SER A 104 2.19 48.42 32.08
N ARG A 105 2.23 49.75 31.93
CA ARG A 105 3.43 50.48 31.52
C ARG A 105 4.49 50.28 32.60
N ASP A 106 5.37 49.32 32.41
CA ASP A 106 6.74 49.39 32.92
C ASP A 106 7.64 48.87 31.82
N SER A 107 8.12 49.82 31.02
CA SER A 107 9.13 49.61 29.97
C SER A 107 10.50 49.48 30.63
N PRO A 108 11.21 48.35 30.49
CA PRO A 108 12.65 48.34 30.72
C PRO A 108 13.36 48.84 29.47
N ILE A 109 13.90 50.06 29.61
CA ILE A 109 15.15 50.59 29.04
C ILE A 109 15.65 49.94 27.75
N PHE A 110 15.61 50.76 26.70
CA PHE A 110 16.35 50.63 25.45
C PHE A 110 17.86 50.67 25.76
N LEU A 111 18.46 49.52 26.01
CA LEU A 111 19.92 49.40 26.07
C LEU A 111 20.42 49.05 24.67
N GLU A 112 20.60 50.14 23.93
CA GLU A 112 21.60 50.36 22.91
C GLU A 112 22.75 49.34 22.94
N TYR A 113 22.69 48.33 22.06
CA TYR A 113 23.89 47.63 21.62
C TYR A 113 24.03 47.88 20.12
N SER A 114 24.84 48.90 19.80
CA SER A 114 25.40 49.07 18.46
C SER A 114 26.68 48.23 18.37
N PRO A 115 26.74 47.13 17.60
CA PRO A 115 28.01 46.57 17.21
C PRO A 115 28.51 47.32 15.98
N SER A 116 29.01 48.54 16.21
CA SER A 116 29.92 49.18 15.26
C SER A 116 31.32 48.64 15.52
N SER A 117 31.68 47.60 14.78
CA SER A 117 33.06 47.25 14.44
C SER A 117 32.99 46.30 13.25
N LYS A 118 33.29 46.82 12.05
CA LYS A 118 33.63 45.98 10.90
C LYS A 118 35.00 45.34 11.17
N PRO A 119 35.12 44.02 11.06
CA PRO A 119 36.25 43.42 10.37
C PRO A 119 35.76 42.88 9.03
N ALA A 120 36.52 43.15 7.98
CA ALA A 120 36.28 42.69 6.63
C ALA A 120 36.50 41.18 6.52
N GLN A 121 35.48 40.37 6.86
CA GLN A 121 35.30 39.01 6.35
C GLN A 121 33.88 38.54 6.67
N SER A 122 33.08 38.28 5.64
CA SER A 122 31.72 37.75 5.79
C SER A 122 31.78 36.42 6.56
N PRO A 123 31.13 36.29 7.75
CA PRO A 123 30.88 34.99 8.31
C PRO A 123 29.81 34.34 7.42
N GLN A 124 30.20 33.30 6.70
CA GLN A 124 29.24 32.41 6.06
C GLN A 124 28.24 31.97 7.14
N PRO A 125 26.92 32.05 6.92
CA PRO A 125 25.99 31.46 7.87
C PRO A 125 26.36 29.98 7.99
N ILE A 126 26.62 29.51 9.21
CA ILE A 126 26.65 28.07 9.46
C ILE A 126 25.19 27.62 9.25
N ILE A 127 24.91 27.19 8.03
CA ILE A 127 23.66 26.53 7.68
C ILE A 127 23.81 25.13 8.27
N ILE A 128 23.44 24.99 9.54
CA ILE A 128 23.26 23.67 10.14
C ILE A 128 22.07 23.08 9.40
N ASP A 129 22.32 22.13 8.52
CA ASP A 129 21.26 21.33 7.93
C ASP A 129 20.92 20.20 8.92
N PRO A 130 19.81 20.30 9.66
CA PRO A 130 19.45 19.30 10.65
C PRO A 130 19.16 17.92 10.02
N MET A 131 18.98 17.82 8.70
CA MET A 131 18.89 16.56 7.98
C MET A 131 20.24 15.95 7.62
N ALA A 132 21.17 16.74 7.09
CA ALA A 132 22.50 16.24 6.73
C ALA A 132 23.31 15.85 7.96
N GLU A 133 23.12 16.56 9.08
CA GLU A 133 23.82 16.29 10.35
C GLU A 133 23.18 15.15 11.18
N GLY A 134 22.18 14.42 10.63
CA GLY A 134 21.61 13.24 11.28
C GLY A 134 20.86 13.51 12.60
N LEU A 135 20.51 14.78 12.86
CA LEU A 135 19.85 15.21 14.10
C LEU A 135 18.36 14.85 14.14
N LEU A 136 17.79 14.39 13.03
CA LEU A 136 16.42 13.88 12.96
C LEU A 136 16.42 12.46 12.39
N PRO A 137 15.61 11.54 12.97
CA PRO A 137 15.50 10.18 12.47
C PRO A 137 14.94 10.17 11.05
N ALA A 138 15.52 9.34 10.18
CA ALA A 138 15.02 9.14 8.82
C ALA A 138 13.56 8.70 8.87
N LEU A 139 12.65 9.55 8.40
CA LEU A 139 11.23 9.23 8.35
C LEU A 139 11.02 8.08 7.36
N PRO A 140 10.15 7.11 7.67
CA PRO A 140 9.83 6.03 6.75
C PRO A 140 9.28 6.60 5.43
N ILE A 141 9.76 6.03 4.32
CA ILE A 141 9.56 6.49 2.93
C ILE A 141 8.07 6.52 2.50
N CYS A 142 7.16 5.97 3.31
CA CYS A 142 5.78 5.72 2.92
C CYS A 142 4.78 6.83 3.30
N TYR A 143 5.21 7.98 3.84
CA TYR A 143 4.29 9.10 4.09
C TYR A 143 4.43 10.20 3.04
N PRO A 144 3.34 10.64 2.40
CA PRO A 144 3.39 11.80 1.53
C PRO A 144 3.74 13.01 2.40
N ARG A 145 4.90 13.64 2.15
CA ARG A 145 5.26 14.90 2.81
C ARG A 145 4.21 15.94 2.39
N PRO A 146 3.45 16.55 3.33
CA PRO A 146 2.63 17.70 3.01
C PRO A 146 3.56 18.80 2.50
N SER A 147 3.42 19.23 1.24
CA SER A 147 4.21 20.33 0.69
C SER A 147 3.83 21.61 1.44
N LEU A 148 4.76 22.16 2.24
CA LEU A 148 4.51 23.40 2.98
C LEU A 148 4.62 24.68 2.11
N TYR A 149 4.98 24.58 0.83
CA TYR A 149 5.10 25.73 -0.08
C TYR A 149 4.69 25.38 -1.52
N PRO A 150 3.49 25.76 -1.96
CA PRO A 150 3.00 25.48 -3.33
C PRO A 150 3.62 26.36 -4.44
N TYR A 151 4.53 27.29 -4.11
CA TYR A 151 4.95 28.34 -5.03
C TYR A 151 6.41 28.21 -5.53
N LEU A 152 7.18 27.24 -5.02
CA LEU A 152 8.61 27.12 -5.37
C LEU A 152 8.88 26.17 -6.56
N ASP A 153 7.85 25.53 -7.13
CA ASP A 153 8.00 24.69 -8.33
C ASP A 153 8.06 25.54 -9.60
N LEU A 154 9.23 26.13 -9.84
CA LEU A 154 9.61 26.73 -11.12
C LEU A 154 10.67 25.84 -11.79
N THR A 155 10.26 24.66 -12.24
CA THR A 155 10.96 23.93 -13.33
C THR A 155 9.93 23.27 -14.25
N PRO A 156 9.74 23.78 -15.49
CA PRO A 156 8.87 23.16 -16.48
C PRO A 156 9.67 22.15 -17.30
N SER A 157 9.84 20.92 -16.81
CA SER A 157 10.10 19.76 -17.68
C SER A 157 10.11 18.48 -16.87
N HIS A 158 8.97 17.80 -16.81
CA HIS A 158 8.86 16.37 -17.13
C HIS A 158 7.36 16.04 -17.21
N PRO A 159 6.89 15.37 -18.28
CA PRO A 159 5.50 14.98 -18.36
C PRO A 159 5.20 14.07 -17.17
N CYS A 160 4.23 14.51 -16.38
CA CYS A 160 3.59 13.76 -15.33
C CYS A 160 3.20 12.40 -15.93
N ALA A 161 3.91 11.33 -15.55
CA ALA A 161 3.44 9.99 -15.80
C ALA A 161 2.16 9.85 -14.97
N SER A 162 1.02 10.01 -15.64
CA SER A 162 -0.28 9.60 -15.13
C SER A 162 -0.14 8.16 -14.67
N PHE A 163 -0.09 7.96 -13.36
CA PHE A 163 -0.26 6.66 -12.77
C PHE A 163 -1.73 6.31 -13.00
N ASP A 164 -2.02 5.74 -14.16
CA ASP A 164 -3.28 5.03 -14.38
C ASP A 164 -3.29 3.88 -13.39
N MET A 165 -4.02 4.08 -12.29
CA MET A 165 -4.36 3.01 -11.37
C MET A 165 -5.15 1.99 -12.18
N PRO A 166 -4.68 0.75 -12.38
CA PRO A 166 -5.45 -0.23 -13.12
C PRO A 166 -6.70 -0.48 -12.30
N SER A 167 -7.84 -0.02 -12.80
CA SER A 167 -9.14 -0.32 -12.23
C SER A 167 -9.30 -1.84 -12.25
N PHE A 168 -8.98 -2.48 -11.13
CA PHE A 168 -9.38 -3.84 -10.87
C PHE A 168 -10.91 -3.82 -10.76
N LEU A 169 -11.55 -4.01 -11.90
CA LEU A 169 -12.98 -4.26 -11.97
C LEU A 169 -13.25 -5.55 -11.16
N PRO A 170 -14.22 -5.55 -10.25
CA PRO A 170 -14.66 -6.79 -9.63
C PRO A 170 -15.31 -7.66 -10.72
N ILE A 171 -14.73 -8.83 -10.96
CA ILE A 171 -15.30 -9.84 -11.84
C ILE A 171 -16.57 -10.36 -11.15
N HIS A 172 -17.72 -9.78 -11.48
CA HIS A 172 -19.01 -10.38 -11.19
C HIS A 172 -19.17 -11.62 -12.07
N LEU A 173 -18.84 -12.79 -11.52
CA LEU A 173 -19.32 -14.06 -12.03
C LEU A 173 -20.82 -14.16 -11.69
N ARG A 174 -21.67 -13.78 -12.64
CA ARG A 174 -23.04 -14.31 -12.70
C ARG A 174 -22.99 -15.65 -13.44
N VAL A 175 -23.47 -16.69 -12.77
CA VAL A 175 -24.10 -17.86 -13.41
C VAL A 175 -25.60 -17.61 -13.37
#